data_AF-A0AA42SNN0-F1
#
_entry.id   AF-A0AA42SNN0-F1
#
_cell.length_a   1.000
_cell.length_b   1.000
_cell.length_c   1.000
_cell.angle_alpha   90.00
_cell.angle_beta   90.00
_cell.angle_gamma   90.00
#
_symmetry.space_group_name_H-M   'P 1'
#
loop_
_entity.id
_entity.type
_entity.pdbx_description
1 polymer ?
#
loop_
_entity_poly.entity_id
_entity_poly.type
_entity_poly.pdbx_seq_one_letter_code
_entity_poly.pdbx_strand_id
1 'polypeptide(L)'
;MIRFQFFPRSQGIVKPIQDIISCFEVEVDNIKSPDFNYSSNEVLDIVRPHLEKINFICETGKSKEKKISVPVLFGYDNKIDKCFNADAVSSDGKIVIEIEAGRATENNQFLKDIFQACMMFEVEYLVIAVRNIYRGHKDFEIIYTFLETLYISNRLHLPLKGILLIGY
;
A
#
# COMPACT_ATOMS: atom_id res chain seq x y z
N MET A 1 -9.34 -14.33 6.54
CA MET A 1 -8.34 -15.06 5.71
C MET A 1 -7.73 -14.04 4.78
N ILE A 2 -6.40 -13.91 4.78
CA ILE A 2 -5.70 -13.02 3.85
C ILE A 2 -5.86 -13.57 2.43
N ARG A 3 -6.12 -12.67 1.49
CA ARG A 3 -5.99 -12.89 0.04
C ARG A 3 -4.95 -11.93 -0.47
N PHE A 4 -4.13 -12.32 -1.43
CA PHE A 4 -3.21 -11.38 -2.06
C PHE A 4 -3.01 -11.70 -3.54
N GLN A 5 -2.63 -10.68 -4.30
CA GLN A 5 -2.15 -10.83 -5.67
C GLN A 5 -1.03 -9.83 -5.94
N PHE A 6 0.05 -10.30 -6.54
CA PHE A 6 1.11 -9.45 -7.05
C PHE A 6 0.92 -9.19 -8.55
N PHE A 7 1.12 -7.94 -8.96
CA PHE A 7 0.99 -7.50 -10.34
C PHE A 7 2.30 -6.90 -10.86
N PRO A 8 2.66 -7.14 -12.15
CA PRO A 8 1.93 -7.97 -13.10
C PRO A 8 2.00 -9.47 -12.73
N ARG A 9 0.96 -10.23 -13.08
CA ARG A 9 0.87 -11.67 -12.73
C ARG A 9 1.92 -12.55 -13.42
N SER A 10 2.66 -12.00 -14.37
CA SER A 10 3.81 -12.64 -15.02
C SER A 10 5.08 -12.61 -14.17
N GLN A 11 5.08 -11.93 -13.02
CA GLN A 11 6.21 -11.84 -12.10
C GLN A 11 5.89 -12.51 -10.76
N GLY A 12 6.89 -13.18 -10.18
CA GLY A 12 6.81 -13.72 -8.83
C GLY A 12 7.09 -12.65 -7.77
N ILE A 13 6.61 -12.88 -6.55
CA ILE A 13 6.95 -12.05 -5.40
C ILE A 13 8.43 -12.18 -5.03
N VAL A 14 9.04 -11.07 -4.63
CA VAL A 14 10.40 -11.04 -4.06
C VAL A 14 10.34 -11.17 -2.54
N LYS A 15 11.48 -11.50 -1.90
CA LYS A 15 11.55 -11.75 -0.45
C LYS A 15 10.97 -10.61 0.41
N PRO A 16 11.28 -9.32 0.16
CA PRO A 16 10.65 -8.22 0.91
C PRO A 16 9.12 -8.20 0.83
N ILE A 17 8.54 -8.51 -0.35
CA ILE A 17 7.09 -8.57 -0.55
C ILE A 17 6.46 -9.75 0.22
N GLN A 18 7.14 -10.91 0.23
CA GLN A 18 6.71 -12.05 1.05
C GLN A 18 6.74 -11.75 2.55
N ASP A 19 7.75 -11.02 3.02
CA ASP A 19 7.87 -10.65 4.43
C ASP A 19 6.72 -9.71 4.85
N ILE A 20 6.32 -8.77 3.98
CA ILE A 20 5.14 -7.93 4.21
C ILE A 20 3.86 -8.76 4.29
N ILE A 21 3.65 -9.70 3.37
CA ILE A 21 2.48 -10.60 3.41
C ILE A 21 2.42 -11.33 4.76
N SER A 22 3.57 -11.82 5.24
CA SER A 22 3.68 -12.53 6.51
C SER A 22 3.28 -11.65 7.70
N CYS A 23 3.57 -10.34 7.67
CA CYS A 23 3.13 -9.40 8.70
C CYS A 23 1.59 -9.32 8.80
N PHE A 24 0.88 -9.29 7.67
CA PHE A 24 -0.59 -9.28 7.66
C PHE A 24 -1.19 -10.64 8.00
N GLU A 25 -0.53 -11.74 7.64
CA GLU A 25 -0.98 -13.09 7.97
C GLU A 25 -0.96 -13.36 9.47
N VAL A 26 0.07 -12.89 10.19
CA VAL A 26 0.16 -13.04 11.66
C VAL A 26 -0.98 -12.32 12.38
N GLU A 27 -1.43 -11.18 11.86
CA GLU A 27 -2.46 -10.34 12.47
C GLU A 27 -3.86 -10.56 11.88
N VAL A 28 -4.04 -11.52 10.97
CA VAL A 28 -5.32 -11.72 10.26
C VAL A 28 -6.49 -11.91 11.22
N ASP A 29 -6.29 -12.61 12.33
CA ASP A 29 -7.33 -12.86 13.31
C ASP A 29 -7.69 -11.63 14.15
N ASN A 30 -6.86 -10.59 14.12
CA ASN A 30 -7.07 -9.32 14.78
C ASN A 30 -7.56 -8.22 13.84
N ILE A 31 -7.46 -8.38 12.52
CA ILE A 31 -7.83 -7.33 11.55
C ILE A 31 -8.93 -7.76 10.56
N LYS A 32 -9.31 -9.04 10.51
CA LYS A 32 -10.21 -9.56 9.48
C LYS A 32 -11.54 -8.81 9.41
N SER A 33 -11.90 -8.42 8.19
CA SER A 33 -13.07 -7.58 7.90
C SER A 33 -14.43 -8.07 8.43
N PRO A 34 -14.72 -9.38 8.55
CA PRO A 34 -15.99 -9.84 9.12
C PRO A 34 -16.15 -9.53 10.61
N ASP A 35 -15.05 -9.44 11.34
CA ASP A 35 -15.04 -9.37 12.80
C ASP A 35 -14.73 -7.95 13.29
N PHE A 36 -14.01 -7.16 12.49
CA PHE A 36 -13.53 -5.84 12.88
C PHE A 36 -13.88 -4.76 11.86
N ASN A 37 -14.13 -3.55 12.37
CA ASN A 37 -14.42 -2.36 11.56
C ASN A 37 -13.41 -1.23 11.81
N TYR A 38 -12.12 -1.58 11.88
CA TYR A 38 -11.03 -0.64 12.12
C TYR A 38 -10.79 0.33 10.96
N SER A 39 -10.43 1.56 11.28
CA SER A 39 -9.88 2.54 10.35
C SER A 39 -8.49 2.15 9.86
N SER A 40 -8.01 2.77 8.79
CA SER A 40 -6.67 2.52 8.22
C SER A 40 -5.56 2.64 9.27
N ASN A 41 -5.60 3.69 10.09
CA ASN A 41 -4.64 3.91 11.17
C ASN A 41 -4.69 2.81 12.24
N GLU A 42 -5.87 2.32 12.60
CA GLU A 42 -6.00 1.23 13.59
C GLU A 42 -5.46 -0.09 13.04
N VAL A 43 -5.67 -0.38 11.75
CA VAL A 43 -5.06 -1.55 11.09
C VAL A 43 -3.53 -1.39 11.03
N LEU A 44 -3.03 -0.20 10.69
CA LEU A 44 -1.60 0.08 10.72
C LEU A 44 -1.01 -0.09 12.12
N ASP A 45 -1.68 0.41 13.16
CA ASP A 45 -1.24 0.28 14.55
C ASP A 45 -1.05 -1.19 14.96
N ILE A 46 -1.93 -2.08 14.50
CA ILE A 46 -1.88 -3.52 14.78
C ILE A 46 -0.72 -4.19 14.02
N VAL A 47 -0.51 -3.85 12.74
CA VAL A 47 0.50 -4.51 11.88
C VAL A 47 1.90 -3.88 12.04
N ARG A 48 2.00 -2.63 12.52
CA ARG A 48 3.24 -1.85 12.68
C ARG A 48 4.37 -2.63 13.39
N PRO A 49 4.15 -3.29 14.54
CA PRO A 49 5.24 -3.97 15.24
C PRO A 49 5.92 -5.07 14.41
N HIS A 50 5.23 -5.63 13.42
CA HIS A 50 5.81 -6.63 12.51
C HIS A 50 6.50 -5.97 11.31
N LEU A 51 5.94 -4.87 10.79
CA LEU A 51 6.57 -4.07 9.73
C LEU A 51 7.90 -3.46 10.21
N GLU A 52 7.95 -2.90 11.41
CA GLU A 52 9.17 -2.34 11.98
C GLU A 52 10.29 -3.38 12.14
N LYS A 53 9.94 -4.65 12.45
CA LYS A 53 10.91 -5.75 12.52
C LYS A 53 11.55 -6.09 11.17
N ILE A 54 10.89 -5.76 10.06
CA ILE A 54 11.41 -5.93 8.71
C ILE A 54 11.92 -4.61 8.11
N ASN A 55 12.32 -3.67 8.97
CA ASN A 55 12.92 -2.37 8.64
C ASN A 55 11.99 -1.42 7.88
N PHE A 56 10.69 -1.41 8.21
CA PHE A 56 9.79 -0.35 7.76
C PHE A 56 9.68 0.77 8.79
N ILE A 57 9.45 1.97 8.28
CA ILE A 57 9.11 3.16 9.05
C ILE A 57 7.63 3.43 8.81
N CYS A 58 6.81 3.33 9.85
CA CYS A 58 5.36 3.52 9.78
C CYS A 58 4.94 4.88 10.34
N GLU A 59 3.87 5.47 9.82
CA GLU A 59 3.26 6.65 10.44
C GLU A 59 2.73 6.30 11.84
N THR A 60 2.82 7.25 12.79
CA THR A 60 2.40 7.07 14.19
C THR A 60 1.27 8.03 14.60
N GLY A 61 0.61 8.64 13.61
CA GLY A 61 -0.58 9.48 13.83
C GLY A 61 -0.81 10.56 12.78
N LYS A 62 -1.87 11.34 12.97
CA LYS A 62 -2.41 12.28 11.96
C LYS A 62 -1.71 13.64 11.87
N SER A 63 -0.85 14.00 12.83
CA SER A 63 -0.13 15.28 12.82
C SER A 63 0.92 15.31 11.71
N LYS A 64 1.16 16.47 11.08
CA LYS A 64 2.14 16.62 9.98
C LYS A 64 3.52 16.04 10.30
N GLU A 65 3.97 16.17 11.55
CA GLU A 65 5.28 15.67 12.01
C GLU A 65 5.34 14.14 12.15
N LYS A 66 4.19 13.46 12.13
CA LYS A 66 4.08 12.00 12.29
C LYS A 66 3.79 11.27 10.98
N LYS A 67 3.70 12.00 9.87
CA LYS A 67 3.51 11.45 8.53
C LYS A 67 4.85 11.12 7.90
N ILE A 68 4.89 10.02 7.17
CA ILE A 68 6.06 9.65 6.37
C ILE A 68 5.99 10.38 5.04
N SER A 69 6.80 11.42 4.88
CA SER A 69 6.88 12.21 3.65
C SER A 69 7.93 11.63 2.69
N VAL A 70 7.47 11.12 1.56
CA VAL A 70 8.32 10.60 0.48
C VAL A 70 8.52 11.70 -0.59
N PRO A 71 9.77 12.06 -0.92
CA PRO A 71 10.07 13.11 -1.90
C PRO A 71 9.50 12.79 -3.29
N VAL A 72 9.11 13.83 -4.02
CA VAL A 72 8.55 13.75 -5.39
C VAL A 72 9.25 14.72 -6.33
N LEU A 73 9.50 15.93 -5.85
CA LEU A 73 10.11 16.99 -6.64
C LEU A 73 11.21 17.66 -5.82
N PHE A 74 12.34 17.93 -6.47
CA PHE A 74 13.48 18.63 -5.91
C PHE A 74 13.65 19.97 -6.65
N GLY A 75 13.71 21.06 -5.89
CA GLY A 75 13.88 22.42 -6.38
C GLY A 75 15.34 22.87 -6.36
N TYR A 76 15.55 24.19 -6.28
CA TYR A 76 16.88 24.79 -6.19
C TYR A 76 17.67 24.23 -5.00
N ASP A 77 18.99 24.04 -5.22
CA ASP A 77 19.91 23.45 -4.24
C ASP A 77 19.52 22.05 -3.75
N ASN A 78 18.81 21.28 -4.59
CA ASN A 78 18.34 19.92 -4.28
C ASN A 78 17.42 19.85 -3.05
N LYS A 79 16.77 20.96 -2.69
CA LYS A 79 15.78 20.99 -1.61
C LYS A 79 14.50 20.31 -2.06
N ILE A 80 13.90 19.52 -1.18
CA ILE A 80 12.62 18.89 -1.48
C ILE A 80 11.54 19.97 -1.59
N ASP A 81 10.93 20.06 -2.76
CA ASP A 81 9.89 21.05 -3.10
C ASP A 81 8.48 20.45 -2.94
N LYS A 82 8.35 19.13 -3.20
CA LYS A 82 7.09 18.41 -3.04
C LYS A 82 7.32 17.01 -2.50
N CYS A 83 6.43 16.60 -1.58
CA CYS A 83 6.33 15.24 -1.07
C CYS A 83 4.90 14.72 -1.21
N PHE A 84 4.77 13.40 -1.20
CA PHE A 84 3.53 12.73 -0.83
C PHE A 84 3.72 11.98 0.50
N ASN A 85 2.61 11.67 1.16
CA ASN A 85 2.67 10.91 2.41
C ASN A 85 2.34 9.46 2.11
N ALA A 86 2.98 8.55 2.84
CA ALA A 86 2.70 7.12 2.86
C ALA A 86 2.36 6.67 4.28
N ASP A 87 1.60 5.58 4.40
CA ASP A 87 1.33 4.95 5.70
C ASP A 87 2.57 4.23 6.25
N ALA A 88 3.34 3.57 5.38
CA ALA A 88 4.66 3.05 5.72
C ALA A 88 5.61 3.04 4.51
N VAL A 89 6.91 3.15 4.80
CA VAL A 89 7.98 3.05 3.80
C VAL A 89 9.08 2.11 4.29
N SER A 90 9.66 1.32 3.39
CA SER A 90 10.87 0.56 3.71
C SER A 90 12.04 1.51 4.02
N SER A 91 12.99 1.06 4.84
CA SER A 91 14.15 1.88 5.22
C SER A 91 15.01 2.35 4.04
N ASP A 92 14.97 1.62 2.92
CA ASP A 92 15.66 1.97 1.67
C ASP A 92 14.81 2.84 0.72
N GLY A 93 13.58 3.20 1.11
CA GLY A 93 12.68 4.05 0.33
C GLY A 93 11.97 3.36 -0.84
N LYS A 94 12.25 2.08 -1.12
CA LYS A 94 11.80 1.42 -2.35
C LYS A 94 10.39 0.85 -2.31
N ILE A 95 9.86 0.61 -1.12
CA ILE A 95 8.55 -0.01 -0.94
C ILE A 95 7.68 0.92 -0.12
N VAL A 96 6.53 1.28 -0.67
CA VAL A 96 5.49 2.06 0.02
C VAL A 96 4.29 1.18 0.30
N ILE A 97 3.71 1.31 1.49
CA ILE A 97 2.48 0.65 1.90
C ILE A 97 1.40 1.70 2.12
N GLU A 98 0.21 1.44 1.58
CA GLU A 98 -1.01 2.22 1.79
C GLU A 98 -2.11 1.27 2.29
N ILE A 99 -2.71 1.60 3.43
CA ILE A 99 -3.77 0.81 4.06
C ILE A 99 -5.10 1.55 3.87
N GLU A 100 -6.03 0.93 3.15
CA GLU A 100 -7.32 1.52 2.83
C GLU A 100 -8.46 0.67 3.40
N ALA A 101 -8.86 0.98 4.64
CA ALA A 101 -9.81 0.19 5.41
C ALA A 101 -11.29 0.56 5.17
N GLY A 102 -11.61 1.52 4.29
CA GLY A 102 -13.01 1.87 4.07
C GLY A 102 -13.35 2.84 2.95
N ARG A 103 -12.37 3.43 2.26
CA ARG A 103 -12.64 4.26 1.07
C ARG A 103 -11.83 3.83 -0.13
N ALA A 104 -11.32 2.61 -0.12
CA ALA A 104 -10.44 2.10 -1.16
C ALA A 104 -11.05 2.29 -2.55
N THR A 105 -12.31 1.87 -2.72
CA THR A 105 -13.05 1.97 -4.00
C THR A 105 -13.94 3.22 -4.10
N GLU A 106 -14.35 3.81 -2.97
CA GLU A 106 -15.09 5.07 -2.96
C GLU A 106 -14.22 6.20 -3.54
N ASN A 107 -14.74 6.91 -4.55
CA ASN A 107 -14.03 7.96 -5.29
C ASN A 107 -12.69 7.53 -5.92
N ASN A 108 -12.48 6.23 -6.15
CA ASN A 108 -11.25 5.67 -6.71
C ASN A 108 -9.98 6.07 -5.93
N GLN A 109 -10.05 6.10 -4.59
CA GLN A 109 -8.94 6.48 -3.73
C GLN A 109 -7.66 5.67 -4.05
N PHE A 110 -7.79 4.37 -4.29
CA PHE A 110 -6.68 3.50 -4.67
C PHE A 110 -5.93 3.95 -5.94
N LEU A 111 -6.60 4.65 -6.88
CA LEU A 111 -5.93 5.20 -8.07
C LEU A 111 -4.98 6.32 -7.67
N LYS A 112 -5.40 7.17 -6.73
CA LYS A 112 -4.56 8.26 -6.24
C LYS A 112 -3.28 7.70 -5.63
N ASP A 113 -3.37 6.63 -4.85
CA ASP A 113 -2.23 5.99 -4.21
C ASP A 113 -1.26 5.42 -5.26
N ILE A 114 -1.80 4.76 -6.30
CA ILE A 114 -1.00 4.32 -7.46
C ILE A 114 -0.29 5.50 -8.13
N PHE A 115 -1.03 6.59 -8.44
CA PHE A 115 -0.44 7.78 -9.06
C PHE A 115 0.63 8.42 -8.18
N GLN A 116 0.40 8.51 -6.88
CA GLN A 116 1.36 9.09 -5.93
C GLN A 116 2.63 8.25 -5.84
N ALA A 117 2.51 6.93 -5.69
CA ALA A 117 3.64 6.02 -5.68
C ALA A 117 4.47 6.11 -6.97
N CYS A 118 3.82 6.25 -8.13
CA CYS A 118 4.52 6.42 -9.41
C CYS A 118 5.35 7.72 -9.49
N MET A 119 5.01 8.74 -8.69
CA MET A 119 5.71 10.02 -8.65
C MET A 119 6.74 10.11 -7.52
N MET A 120 6.70 9.18 -6.56
CA MET A 120 7.63 9.17 -5.43
C MET A 120 9.03 8.76 -5.91
N PHE A 121 10.03 9.53 -5.50
CA PHE A 121 11.43 9.29 -5.85
C PHE A 121 11.92 7.94 -5.30
N GLU A 122 12.56 7.14 -6.17
CA GLU A 122 13.14 5.82 -5.87
C GLU A 122 12.16 4.71 -5.41
N VAL A 123 10.85 4.96 -5.38
CA VAL A 123 9.85 3.93 -5.09
C VAL A 123 9.77 2.94 -6.26
N GLU A 124 9.94 1.65 -5.96
CA GLU A 124 9.90 0.56 -6.93
C GLU A 124 8.65 -0.34 -6.75
N TYR A 125 8.10 -0.42 -5.54
CA TYR A 125 6.96 -1.27 -5.23
C TYR A 125 5.91 -0.52 -4.41
N LEU A 126 4.64 -0.79 -4.73
CA LEU A 126 3.50 -0.32 -3.95
C LEU A 126 2.76 -1.52 -3.36
N VAL A 127 2.44 -1.46 -2.07
CA VAL A 127 1.55 -2.39 -1.39
C VAL A 127 0.26 -1.66 -1.06
N ILE A 128 -0.87 -2.18 -1.52
CA ILE A 128 -2.20 -1.67 -1.19
C ILE A 128 -2.90 -2.73 -0.35
N ALA A 129 -3.16 -2.43 0.92
CA ALA A 129 -3.90 -3.32 1.82
C ALA A 129 -5.33 -2.82 1.99
N VAL A 130 -6.30 -3.62 1.54
CA VAL A 130 -7.73 -3.29 1.58
C VAL A 130 -8.52 -4.37 2.30
N ARG A 131 -9.73 -4.02 2.71
CA ARG A 131 -10.69 -5.01 3.18
C ARG A 131 -11.12 -5.94 2.04
N ASN A 132 -11.33 -7.21 2.35
CA ASN A 132 -11.97 -8.11 1.40
C ASN A 132 -13.39 -7.64 1.05
N ILE A 133 -14.15 -7.21 2.06
CA ILE A 133 -15.50 -6.68 1.92
C ILE A 133 -15.68 -5.46 2.84
N TYR A 134 -16.20 -4.37 2.29
CA TYR A 134 -16.56 -3.17 3.03
C TYR A 134 -17.95 -2.68 2.62
N ARG A 135 -18.88 -2.55 3.57
CA ARG A 135 -20.28 -2.11 3.32
C ARG A 135 -20.99 -2.84 2.16
N GLY A 136 -20.68 -4.13 1.96
CA GLY A 136 -21.23 -4.94 0.86
C GLY A 136 -20.47 -4.83 -0.47
N HIS A 137 -19.49 -3.93 -0.58
CA HIS A 137 -18.57 -3.85 -1.70
C HIS A 137 -17.41 -4.82 -1.52
N LYS A 138 -17.06 -5.54 -2.58
CA LYS A 138 -15.92 -6.45 -2.61
C LYS A 138 -14.66 -5.71 -3.04
N ASP A 139 -14.15 -4.84 -2.17
CA ASP A 139 -13.06 -3.90 -2.50
C ASP A 139 -11.85 -4.60 -3.12
N PHE A 140 -11.40 -5.72 -2.55
CA PHE A 140 -10.32 -6.52 -3.13
C PHE A 140 -10.60 -6.97 -4.57
N GLU A 141 -11.80 -7.51 -4.87
CA GLU A 141 -12.15 -8.00 -6.21
C GLU A 141 -12.24 -6.87 -7.23
N ILE A 142 -12.73 -5.70 -6.81
CA ILE A 142 -12.82 -4.50 -7.65
C ILE A 142 -11.42 -4.02 -8.03
N ILE A 143 -10.52 -3.85 -7.05
CA ILE A 143 -9.15 -3.37 -7.30
C ILE A 143 -8.34 -4.41 -8.07
N TYR A 144 -8.51 -5.70 -7.76
CA TYR A 144 -7.92 -6.80 -8.54
C TYR A 144 -8.27 -6.67 -10.02
N THR A 145 -9.56 -6.52 -10.32
CA THR A 145 -10.04 -6.45 -11.72
C THR A 145 -9.47 -5.22 -12.43
N PHE A 146 -9.35 -4.10 -11.72
CA PHE A 146 -8.72 -2.90 -12.26
C PHE A 146 -7.24 -3.10 -12.57
N LEU A 147 -6.45 -3.57 -11.59
CA LEU A 147 -5.01 -3.80 -11.77
C LEU A 147 -4.75 -4.81 -12.89
N GLU A 148 -5.54 -5.87 -12.96
CA GLU A 148 -5.47 -6.85 -14.04
C GLU A 148 -5.72 -6.20 -15.41
N THR A 149 -6.76 -5.37 -15.52
CA THR A 149 -7.06 -4.63 -16.75
C THR A 149 -5.92 -3.68 -17.13
N LEU A 150 -5.37 -2.96 -16.15
CA LEU A 150 -4.28 -2.01 -16.34
C LEU A 150 -3.05 -2.71 -16.93
N TYR A 151 -2.60 -3.80 -16.30
CA TYR A 151 -1.41 -4.54 -16.75
C TYR A 151 -1.64 -5.35 -18.02
N ILE A 152 -2.82 -5.97 -18.22
CA ILE A 152 -3.14 -6.70 -19.46
C ILE A 152 -3.24 -5.75 -20.65
N SER A 153 -3.87 -4.58 -20.47
CA SER A 153 -4.04 -3.62 -21.57
C SER A 153 -2.70 -3.15 -22.12
N ASN A 154 -1.67 -3.11 -21.27
CA ASN A 154 -0.33 -2.61 -21.57
C ASN A 154 -0.32 -1.22 -22.24
N ARG A 155 -1.37 -0.42 -22.02
CA ARG A 155 -1.52 0.94 -22.57
C ARG A 155 -0.88 2.00 -21.67
N LEU A 156 -0.81 1.71 -20.37
CA LEU A 156 -0.19 2.56 -19.35
C LEU A 156 0.97 1.80 -18.71
N HIS A 157 2.17 2.35 -18.80
CA HIS A 157 3.36 1.78 -18.16
C HIS A 157 3.64 2.55 -16.88
N LEU A 158 3.51 1.87 -15.74
CA LEU A 158 3.82 2.45 -14.43
C LEU A 158 5.34 2.35 -14.19
N PRO A 159 5.98 3.37 -13.59
CA PRO A 159 7.39 3.33 -13.18
C PRO A 159 7.63 2.47 -11.93
N LEU A 160 6.80 1.45 -11.69
CA LEU A 160 6.90 0.52 -10.57
C LEU A 160 7.28 -0.87 -11.11
N LYS A 161 8.13 -1.60 -10.36
CA LYS A 161 8.45 -3.01 -10.63
C LYS A 161 7.25 -3.92 -10.34
N GLY A 162 6.41 -3.56 -9.38
CA GLY A 162 5.14 -4.25 -9.18
C GLY A 162 4.27 -3.66 -8.07
N ILE A 163 3.01 -4.10 -8.06
CA ILE A 163 2.01 -3.72 -7.06
C ILE A 163 1.53 -4.98 -6.35
N LEU A 164 1.62 -5.02 -5.03
CA LEU A 164 1.00 -6.04 -4.20
C LEU A 164 -0.36 -5.54 -3.73
N LEU A 165 -1.43 -6.28 -4.02
CA LEU A 165 -2.74 -6.09 -3.43
C LEU A 165 -2.96 -7.12 -2.32
N ILE A 166 -3.28 -6.68 -1.11
CA ILE A 166 -3.63 -7.52 0.04
C ILE A 166 -5.10 -7.26 0.40
N GLY A 167 -5.86 -8.33 0.61
CA GLY A 167 -7.24 -8.34 1.10
C GLY A 167 -7.30 -9.00 2.47
N TYR A 168 -7.74 -8.27 3.50
CA TYR A 168 -7.90 -8.78 4.87
C TYR A 168 -9.34 -8.87 5.36
#